data_AF-A0A7L9S546-F1
#
_entry.id   AF-A0A7L9S546-F1
#
_cell.length_a   1.000
_cell.length_b   1.000
_cell.length_c   1.000
_cell.angle_alpha   90.00
_cell.angle_beta   90.00
_cell.angle_gamma   90.00
#
_symmetry.space_group_name_H-M   'P 1'
#
loop_
_entity.id
_entity.type
_entity.pdbx_description
1 polymer ?
#
loop_
_entity_poly.entity_id
_entity_poly.type
_entity_poly.pdbx_seq_one_letter_code
_entity_poly.pdbx_strand_id
1 'polypeptide(L)'
;MITYSAPITLCSTSKCEVIGVLTIDISINQLERYAEGLISNSDGFPAITYANGLYIYHPDKSYVKNKLTLLDVARNKCDFDRVIASQDAKLGQSRTLNHISKTTGENSWYMIHAFSQLGWSMQNTFYQSTALEESEVSFLRQQIIIILSLIITSIAFLLLFILQLTKWQATTLWLATALFSSIIILFIGVIWGLALNNTKPKNSEDTPITSSQTIEQSVTKYKQVNLKANDIEVIPTGIQIDTMELKDSHKVDIGGMIWQRFPIRHCDSDLLHKTYITENKYGVMFKNSQDVKMLLHDAQINCNDKYYLVTWQFDASVFYEFNYSRFPLEIEYIDIHLTAKKDDLSYILVPDIASYKFGSNRKIGLDKNLFIAGWKIFRAYFALSPASDHGTTFGKKQNFDNHKFDELHLKVGVKRVFLDAFISNLTPLIVVAIILFSITLLPKDIDISRILGLCVSMFLVVVFSHLAIRRNIAAGELFYLEYFYFAIYGLLILVPVDAFRVALNIPSKTLSYQNGILYKALYWPTLLLAIYLITVKEFY
;
A
#
# COMPACT_ATOMS: atom_id res chain seq x y z
N MET A 1 -31.42 2.11 20.87
CA MET A 1 -32.10 3.24 20.20
C MET A 1 -31.60 4.52 20.84
N ILE A 2 -31.57 5.61 20.07
CA ILE A 2 -31.21 6.94 20.55
C ILE A 2 -32.45 7.80 20.41
N THR A 3 -32.88 8.39 21.52
CA THR A 3 -34.09 9.20 21.60
C THR A 3 -33.68 10.66 21.68
N TYR A 4 -34.10 11.46 20.70
CA TYR A 4 -33.94 12.90 20.73
C TYR A 4 -35.31 13.53 21.02
N SER A 5 -35.37 14.42 22.01
CA SER A 5 -36.60 15.08 22.42
C SER A 5 -36.41 16.60 22.43
N ALA A 6 -37.31 17.32 21.79
CA ALA A 6 -37.33 18.78 21.76
C ALA A 6 -38.70 19.32 22.20
N PRO A 7 -38.74 20.35 23.06
CA PRO A 7 -40.00 20.97 23.46
C PRO A 7 -40.60 21.76 22.30
N ILE A 8 -41.91 21.59 22.08
CA ILE A 8 -42.70 22.42 21.16
C ILE A 8 -43.24 23.59 21.99
N THR A 9 -42.85 24.81 21.62
CA THR A 9 -43.33 26.03 22.26
C THR A 9 -44.35 26.75 21.39
N LEU A 10 -45.46 27.15 21.98
CA LEU A 10 -46.42 28.06 21.36
C LEU A 10 -46.21 29.44 21.97
N CYS A 11 -45.79 30.40 21.14
CA CYS A 11 -45.60 31.78 21.57
C CYS A 11 -46.82 32.63 21.19
N SER A 12 -47.53 33.13 22.20
CA SER A 12 -48.46 34.26 22.06
C SER A 12 -47.71 35.55 22.42
N THR A 13 -48.21 36.72 21.99
CA THR A 13 -47.57 38.05 21.93
C THR A 13 -46.81 38.54 23.18
N SER A 14 -46.86 37.84 24.31
CA SER A 14 -46.05 38.12 25.50
C SER A 14 -45.63 36.90 26.34
N LYS A 15 -45.95 35.66 25.95
CA LYS A 15 -45.55 34.43 26.67
C LYS A 15 -45.41 33.24 25.72
N CYS A 16 -44.29 32.52 25.85
CA CYS A 16 -44.08 31.23 25.20
C CYS A 16 -44.31 30.11 26.23
N GLU A 17 -45.27 29.24 25.96
CA GLU A 17 -45.56 28.06 26.80
C GLU A 17 -45.18 26.78 26.04
N VAL A 18 -44.59 25.81 26.76
CA VAL A 18 -44.27 24.49 26.21
C VAL A 18 -45.56 23.69 26.13
N ILE A 19 -46.04 23.43 24.92
CA ILE A 19 -47.32 22.74 24.66
C ILE A 19 -47.15 21.25 24.37
N GLY A 20 -45.92 20.77 24.22
CA GLY A 20 -45.63 19.36 23.98
C GLY A 20 -44.14 19.09 23.85
N VAL A 21 -43.78 17.82 23.66
CA VAL A 21 -42.42 17.38 23.37
C VAL A 21 -42.48 16.53 22.11
N LEU A 22 -41.73 16.94 21.08
CA LEU A 22 -41.49 16.12 19.91
C LEU A 22 -40.35 15.16 20.23
N THR A 23 -40.61 13.87 20.12
CA THR A 23 -39.59 12.84 20.32
C THR A 23 -39.37 12.08 19.01
N ILE A 24 -38.10 11.94 18.63
CA ILE A 24 -37.65 11.16 17.48
C ILE A 24 -36.76 10.05 18.00
N ASP A 25 -37.16 8.81 17.73
CA ASP A 25 -36.36 7.62 18.00
C ASP A 25 -35.59 7.21 16.75
N ILE A 26 -34.27 7.22 16.84
CA ILE A 26 -33.37 6.77 15.78
C ILE A 26 -32.74 5.47 16.23
N SER A 27 -32.89 4.42 15.41
CA SER A 27 -32.17 3.17 15.67
C SER A 27 -30.66 3.35 15.44
N ILE A 28 -29.84 2.64 16.21
CA ILE A 28 -28.37 2.71 16.04
C ILE A 28 -27.98 2.27 14.62
N ASN A 29 -28.67 1.28 14.05
CA ASN A 29 -28.43 0.81 12.69
C ASN A 29 -28.74 1.87 11.62
N GLN A 30 -29.77 2.70 11.82
CA GLN A 30 -30.05 3.83 10.91
C GLN A 30 -28.96 4.89 11.03
N LEU A 31 -28.51 5.21 12.24
CA LEU A 31 -27.42 6.15 12.46
C LEU A 31 -26.11 5.66 11.82
N GLU A 32 -25.80 4.37 11.96
CA GLU A 32 -24.67 3.69 11.30
C GLU A 32 -24.75 3.87 9.78
N ARG A 33 -25.89 3.57 9.15
CA ARG A 33 -26.07 3.76 7.70
C ARG A 33 -25.88 5.22 7.27
N TYR A 34 -26.42 6.19 8.01
CA TYR A 34 -26.23 7.61 7.67
C TYR A 34 -24.78 8.06 7.84
N ALA A 35 -24.12 7.63 8.92
CA ALA A 35 -22.73 7.99 9.19
C ALA A 35 -21.77 7.41 8.14
N GLU A 36 -21.94 6.13 7.79
CA GLU A 36 -21.13 5.45 6.76
C GLU A 36 -21.41 6.00 5.36
N GLY A 37 -22.66 6.35 5.05
CA GLY A 37 -23.04 6.95 3.78
C GLY A 37 -22.39 8.30 3.51
N LEU A 38 -22.08 9.08 4.55
CA LEU A 38 -21.40 10.38 4.42
C LEU A 38 -19.93 10.25 3.98
N ILE A 39 -19.32 9.08 4.18
CA ILE A 39 -17.91 8.84 3.84
C ILE A 39 -17.74 7.76 2.75
N SER A 40 -18.82 7.41 2.03
CA SER A 40 -18.88 6.24 1.13
C SER A 40 -17.80 6.20 0.03
N ASN A 41 -17.28 7.37 -0.35
CA ASN A 41 -16.28 7.52 -1.42
C ASN A 41 -14.86 7.74 -0.87
N SER A 42 -14.69 7.59 0.43
CA SER A 42 -13.42 7.85 1.10
C SER A 42 -13.07 6.70 2.03
N ASP A 43 -11.79 6.41 2.10
CA ASP A 43 -11.29 5.36 2.96
C ASP A 43 -10.99 5.93 4.34
N GLY A 44 -11.70 5.41 5.33
CA GLY A 44 -11.81 6.01 6.64
C GLY A 44 -12.92 5.40 7.46
N PHE A 45 -13.22 6.02 8.60
CA PHE A 45 -14.40 5.66 9.38
C PHE A 45 -14.98 6.85 10.15
N PRO A 46 -16.31 6.88 10.37
CA PRO A 46 -16.96 7.92 11.13
C PRO A 46 -17.12 7.48 12.60
N ALA A 47 -17.21 8.43 13.50
CA ALA A 47 -17.63 8.24 14.87
C ALA A 47 -18.51 9.41 15.28
N ILE A 48 -19.47 9.14 16.16
CA ILE A 48 -20.39 10.16 16.66
C ILE A 48 -20.33 10.11 18.18
N THR A 49 -20.21 11.26 18.82
CA THR A 49 -20.20 11.41 20.27
C THR A 49 -21.17 12.48 20.71
N TYR A 50 -21.56 12.45 21.98
CA TYR A 50 -22.15 13.61 22.64
C TYR A 50 -21.08 14.71 22.84
N ALA A 51 -21.50 15.93 23.20
CA ALA A 51 -20.61 17.05 23.51
C ALA A 51 -19.69 16.78 24.71
N ASN A 52 -20.09 15.89 25.63
CA ASN A 52 -19.22 15.43 26.72
C ASN A 52 -18.20 14.36 26.29
N GLY A 53 -18.18 13.98 25.01
CA GLY A 53 -17.26 13.00 24.43
C GLY A 53 -17.69 11.54 24.53
N LEU A 54 -18.86 11.21 25.08
CA LEU A 54 -19.38 9.84 25.15
C LEU A 54 -19.74 9.31 23.75
N TYR A 55 -19.27 8.12 23.37
CA TYR A 55 -19.59 7.54 22.05
C TYR A 55 -21.06 7.15 21.91
N ILE A 56 -21.66 7.66 20.83
CA ILE A 56 -22.99 7.29 20.32
C ILE A 56 -22.85 6.19 19.26
N TYR A 57 -21.90 6.38 18.35
CA TYR A 57 -21.56 5.44 17.29
C TYR A 57 -20.05 5.40 17.07
N HIS A 58 -19.54 4.19 16.87
CA HIS A 58 -18.16 3.92 16.47
C HIS A 58 -18.11 2.52 15.81
N PRO A 59 -17.28 2.29 14.77
CA PRO A 59 -17.19 0.99 14.09
C PRO A 59 -16.81 -0.14 15.06
N ASP A 60 -15.92 0.16 16.01
CA ASP A 60 -15.72 -0.70 17.18
C ASP A 60 -16.86 -0.51 18.18
N LYS A 61 -17.86 -1.39 18.08
CA LYS A 61 -19.06 -1.40 18.93
C LYS A 61 -18.75 -1.54 20.42
N SER A 62 -17.53 -1.98 20.80
CA SER A 62 -17.13 -2.05 22.21
C SER A 62 -17.10 -0.67 22.87
N TYR A 63 -16.81 0.41 22.11
CA TYR A 63 -16.72 1.76 22.68
C TYR A 63 -18.08 2.26 23.14
N VAL A 64 -19.11 2.00 22.34
CA VAL A 64 -20.50 2.33 22.67
C VAL A 64 -21.01 1.41 23.79
N LYS A 65 -20.79 0.09 23.68
CA LYS A 65 -21.23 -0.88 24.69
C LYS A 65 -20.64 -0.62 26.09
N ASN A 66 -19.37 -0.25 26.14
CA ASN A 66 -18.65 0.02 27.38
C ASN A 66 -18.77 1.48 27.85
N LYS A 67 -19.60 2.31 27.17
CA LYS A 67 -19.82 3.73 27.49
C LYS A 67 -18.53 4.53 27.61
N LEU A 68 -17.56 4.27 26.73
CA LEU A 68 -16.29 4.98 26.73
C LEU A 68 -16.48 6.42 26.22
N THR A 69 -15.66 7.32 26.72
CA THR A 69 -15.55 8.69 26.19
C THR A 69 -14.31 8.85 25.31
N LEU A 70 -14.25 9.94 24.55
CA LEU A 70 -13.06 10.36 23.81
C LEU A 70 -11.82 10.40 24.70
N LEU A 71 -11.95 10.92 25.93
CA LEU A 71 -10.86 11.01 26.90
C LEU A 71 -10.42 9.64 27.40
N ASP A 72 -11.33 8.70 27.61
CA ASP A 72 -10.99 7.34 28.03
C ASP A 72 -10.19 6.63 26.95
N VAL A 73 -10.65 6.72 25.70
CA VAL A 73 -9.94 6.14 24.55
C VAL A 73 -8.59 6.85 24.33
N ALA A 74 -8.55 8.17 24.49
CA ALA A 74 -7.33 8.95 24.40
C ALA A 74 -6.25 8.49 25.40
N ARG A 75 -6.64 8.27 26.66
CA ARG A 75 -5.73 7.78 27.70
C ARG A 75 -5.27 6.35 27.43
N ASN A 76 -6.20 5.47 27.08
CA ASN A 76 -5.89 4.05 26.85
C ASN A 76 -4.96 3.84 25.65
N LYS A 77 -5.05 4.70 24.62
CA LYS A 77 -4.25 4.59 23.40
C LYS A 77 -3.10 5.59 23.32
N CYS A 78 -2.90 6.41 24.35
CA CYS A 78 -1.94 7.53 24.33
C CYS A 78 -2.12 8.42 23.08
N ASP A 79 -3.36 8.84 22.83
CA ASP A 79 -3.79 9.59 21.65
C ASP A 79 -4.15 11.03 22.04
N PHE A 80 -3.19 11.95 21.89
CA PHE A 80 -3.36 13.35 22.27
C PHE A 80 -4.37 14.09 21.37
N ASP A 81 -4.48 13.72 20.09
CA ASP A 81 -5.40 14.38 19.16
C ASP A 81 -6.86 14.13 19.56
N ARG A 82 -7.16 12.98 20.18
CA ARG A 82 -8.48 12.71 20.78
C ARG A 82 -8.77 13.54 22.03
N VAL A 83 -7.75 14.00 22.76
CA VAL A 83 -7.95 14.95 23.86
C VAL A 83 -8.40 16.30 23.30
N ILE A 84 -7.75 16.77 22.24
CA ILE A 84 -8.14 17.99 21.53
C ILE A 84 -9.57 17.85 21.00
N ALA A 85 -9.88 16.74 20.33
CA ALA A 85 -11.23 16.48 19.83
C ALA A 85 -12.29 16.49 20.93
N SER A 86 -11.97 15.97 22.12
CA SER A 86 -12.89 16.03 23.26
C SER A 86 -13.15 17.45 23.75
N GLN A 87 -12.15 18.33 23.68
CA GLN A 87 -12.31 19.73 24.06
C GLN A 87 -13.13 20.48 23.00
N ASP A 88 -12.80 20.31 21.72
CA ASP A 88 -13.50 20.93 20.60
C ASP A 88 -14.98 20.50 20.56
N ALA A 89 -15.26 19.20 20.78
CA ALA A 89 -16.63 18.69 20.87
C ALA A 89 -17.43 19.35 22.00
N LYS A 90 -16.79 19.61 23.15
CA LYS A 90 -17.43 20.26 24.31
C LYS A 90 -17.67 21.75 24.07
N LEU A 91 -16.74 22.41 23.38
CA LEU A 91 -16.81 23.84 23.05
C LEU A 91 -17.69 24.13 21.82
N GLY A 92 -18.18 23.10 21.13
CA GLY A 92 -18.96 23.27 19.89
C GLY A 92 -18.11 23.74 18.72
N GLN A 93 -16.81 23.43 18.71
CA GLN A 93 -15.87 23.85 17.67
C GLN A 93 -15.63 22.72 16.66
N SER A 94 -15.35 23.12 15.42
CA SER A 94 -14.98 22.22 14.33
C SER A 94 -13.53 22.45 13.93
N ARG A 95 -12.77 21.36 13.70
CA ARG A 95 -11.33 21.41 13.39
C ARG A 95 -10.90 20.18 12.59
N THR A 96 -9.89 20.34 11.75
CA THR A 96 -9.18 19.21 11.13
C THR A 96 -7.77 19.12 11.70
N LEU A 97 -7.36 17.92 12.12
CA LEU A 97 -6.05 17.63 12.67
C LEU A 97 -5.29 16.67 11.75
N ASN A 98 -3.98 16.89 11.58
CA ASN A 98 -3.10 15.82 11.13
C ASN A 98 -2.94 14.82 12.28
N HIS A 99 -3.25 13.55 12.01
CA HIS A 99 -3.38 12.52 13.03
C HIS A 99 -2.63 11.26 12.59
N ILE A 100 -2.22 10.46 13.57
CA ILE A 100 -1.77 9.08 13.34
C ILE A 100 -2.72 8.17 14.09
N SER A 101 -3.54 7.42 13.35
CA SER A 101 -4.55 6.54 13.91
C SER A 101 -3.89 5.48 14.81
N LYS A 102 -4.01 5.61 16.13
CA LYS A 102 -3.43 4.63 17.07
C LYS A 102 -4.02 3.23 16.96
N THR A 103 -5.16 3.08 16.27
CA THR A 103 -5.77 1.78 15.98
C THR A 103 -5.08 1.08 14.80
N THR A 104 -4.63 1.84 13.80
CA THR A 104 -4.14 1.29 12.52
C THR A 104 -2.68 1.58 12.23
N GLY A 105 -2.08 2.55 12.92
CA GLY A 105 -0.71 3.02 12.72
C GLY A 105 -0.51 3.94 11.52
N GLU A 106 -1.58 4.35 10.82
CA GLU A 106 -1.49 5.14 9.60
C GLU A 106 -1.69 6.64 9.82
N ASN A 107 -1.05 7.42 8.95
CA ASN A 107 -1.28 8.85 8.82
C ASN A 107 -2.69 9.10 8.29
N SER A 108 -3.44 9.92 9.00
CA SER A 108 -4.82 10.25 8.71
C SER A 108 -5.12 11.73 8.99
N TRP A 109 -6.20 12.23 8.40
CA TRP A 109 -6.83 13.45 8.84
C TRP A 109 -7.95 13.10 9.81
N TYR A 110 -7.93 13.74 10.98
CA TYR A 110 -8.97 13.60 11.99
C TYR A 110 -9.81 14.87 12.00
N MET A 111 -10.99 14.79 11.40
CA MET A 111 -11.93 15.89 11.27
C MET A 111 -12.97 15.82 12.38
N ILE A 112 -13.12 16.91 13.12
CA ILE A 112 -14.10 17.08 14.18
C ILE A 112 -15.09 18.14 13.71
N HIS A 113 -16.38 17.80 13.76
CA HIS A 113 -17.45 18.71 13.46
C HIS A 113 -18.50 18.67 14.57
N ALA A 114 -18.63 19.74 15.35
CA ALA A 114 -19.58 19.82 16.44
C ALA A 114 -20.93 20.40 15.98
N PHE A 115 -22.01 19.68 16.25
CA PHE A 115 -23.38 20.12 16.05
C PHE A 115 -23.90 20.73 17.35
N SER A 116 -23.56 22.00 17.59
CA SER A 116 -23.84 22.71 18.85
C SER A 116 -25.32 22.70 19.24
N GLN A 117 -26.24 22.78 18.28
CA GLN A 117 -27.69 22.72 18.52
C GLN A 117 -28.19 21.34 18.98
N LEU A 118 -27.49 20.26 18.59
CA LEU A 118 -27.84 18.88 18.93
C LEU A 118 -27.07 18.37 20.16
N GLY A 119 -26.04 19.09 20.59
CA GLY A 119 -25.11 18.62 21.62
C GLY A 119 -24.33 17.37 21.17
N TRP A 120 -24.17 17.17 19.87
CA TRP A 120 -23.44 16.05 19.27
C TRP A 120 -22.17 16.54 18.58
N SER A 121 -21.21 15.65 18.38
CA SER A 121 -20.01 15.89 17.59
C SER A 121 -19.74 14.68 16.70
N MET A 122 -19.47 14.93 15.43
CA MET A 122 -19.05 13.92 14.47
C MET A 122 -17.55 14.00 14.27
N GLN A 123 -16.94 12.84 14.19
CA GLN A 123 -15.50 12.64 14.09
C GLN A 123 -15.23 11.71 12.92
N ASN A 124 -14.61 12.23 11.88
CA ASN A 124 -14.27 11.44 10.71
C ASN A 124 -12.76 11.27 10.65
N THR A 125 -12.33 10.03 10.50
CA THR A 125 -10.91 9.70 10.25
C THR A 125 -10.78 9.33 8.78
N PHE A 126 -10.00 10.09 8.01
CA PHE A 126 -9.70 9.80 6.60
C PHE A 126 -8.24 9.40 6.45
N TYR A 127 -7.95 8.28 5.81
CA TYR A 127 -6.56 7.84 5.61
C TYR A 127 -5.91 8.62 4.46
N GLN A 128 -4.74 9.20 4.73
CA GLN A 128 -4.02 9.99 3.73
C GLN A 128 -3.52 9.15 2.55
N SER A 129 -3.25 7.85 2.80
CA SER A 129 -2.75 6.89 1.80
C SER A 129 -3.70 6.69 0.62
N THR A 130 -4.98 6.95 0.82
CA THR A 130 -6.07 6.71 -0.14
C THR A 130 -6.79 7.98 -0.57
N ALA A 131 -6.83 8.99 0.31
CA ALA A 131 -7.52 10.23 0.02
C ALA A 131 -6.79 11.12 -1.00
N LEU A 132 -5.45 11.04 -1.07
CA LEU A 132 -4.68 11.73 -2.11
C LEU A 132 -4.71 10.92 -3.39
N GLU A 133 -4.94 11.53 -4.54
CA GLU A 133 -4.87 10.84 -5.83
C GLU A 133 -3.42 10.45 -6.19
N GLU A 134 -3.24 9.46 -7.08
CA GLU A 134 -1.88 9.09 -7.54
C GLU A 134 -1.17 10.27 -8.23
N SER A 135 -1.93 11.08 -8.98
CA SER A 135 -1.48 12.31 -9.61
C SER A 135 -0.90 13.30 -8.60
N GLU A 136 -1.56 13.50 -7.46
CA GLU A 136 -1.12 14.41 -6.40
C GLU A 136 0.12 13.90 -5.67
N VAL A 137 0.16 12.61 -5.34
CA VAL A 137 1.31 11.99 -4.65
C VAL A 137 2.55 12.00 -5.54
N SER A 138 2.40 11.66 -6.82
CA SER A 138 3.50 11.71 -7.79
C SER A 138 3.98 13.14 -8.04
N PHE A 139 3.07 14.11 -8.12
CA PHE A 139 3.41 15.54 -8.24
C PHE A 139 4.24 16.04 -7.05
N LEU A 140 3.82 15.75 -5.82
CA LEU A 140 4.58 16.12 -4.62
C LEU A 140 5.98 15.49 -4.62
N ARG A 141 6.08 14.21 -5.00
CA ARG A 141 7.36 13.50 -5.11
C ARG A 141 8.27 14.17 -6.14
N GLN A 142 7.74 14.48 -7.33
CA GLN A 142 8.49 15.15 -8.40
C GLN A 142 8.97 16.54 -7.98
N GLN A 143 8.12 17.33 -7.32
CA GLN A 143 8.54 18.64 -6.79
C GLN A 143 9.69 18.53 -5.79
N ILE A 144 9.61 17.57 -4.87
CA ILE A 144 10.70 17.34 -3.90
C ILE A 144 11.98 16.92 -4.62
N ILE A 145 11.90 16.02 -5.61
CA ILE A 145 13.06 15.59 -6.41
C ILE A 145 13.68 16.79 -7.13
N ILE A 146 12.88 17.67 -7.76
CA ILE A 146 13.36 18.88 -8.43
C ILE A 146 14.07 19.81 -7.44
N ILE A 147 13.48 20.06 -6.28
CA ILE A 147 14.08 20.91 -5.23
C ILE A 147 15.42 20.32 -4.78
N LEU A 148 15.50 19.00 -4.56
CA LEU A 148 16.75 18.33 -4.22
C LEU A 148 17.79 18.44 -5.34
N SER A 149 17.41 18.30 -6.61
CA SER A 149 18.32 18.48 -7.74
C SER A 149 18.84 19.92 -7.84
N LEU A 150 17.99 20.93 -7.59
CA LEU A 150 18.40 22.33 -7.53
C LEU A 150 19.38 22.60 -6.37
N ILE A 151 19.15 21.97 -5.21
CA ILE A 151 20.06 22.10 -4.07
C ILE A 151 21.42 21.44 -4.37
N ILE A 152 21.46 20.23 -4.95
CA ILE A 152 22.73 19.57 -5.34
C ILE A 152 23.51 20.43 -6.32
N THR A 153 22.84 20.96 -7.35
CA THR A 153 23.50 21.78 -8.36
C THR A 153 24.04 23.08 -7.75
N SER A 154 23.27 23.75 -6.89
CA SER A 154 23.74 24.93 -6.15
C SER A 154 24.95 24.63 -5.27
N ILE A 155 24.95 23.50 -4.56
CA ILE A 155 26.08 23.08 -3.72
C ILE A 155 27.31 22.75 -4.56
N ALA A 156 27.13 22.11 -5.72
CA ALA A 156 28.22 21.82 -6.65
C ALA A 156 28.88 23.12 -7.15
N PHE A 157 28.10 24.14 -7.53
CA PHE A 157 28.63 25.45 -7.92
C PHE A 157 29.36 26.14 -6.77
N LEU A 158 28.81 26.08 -5.55
CA LEU A 158 29.44 26.65 -4.36
C LEU A 158 30.79 25.99 -4.06
N LEU A 159 30.86 24.66 -4.13
CA LEU A 159 32.11 23.92 -3.90
C LEU A 159 33.13 24.21 -5.01
N LEU A 160 32.72 24.29 -6.28
CA LEU A 160 33.59 24.69 -7.38
C LEU A 160 34.14 26.10 -7.18
N PHE A 161 33.32 27.04 -6.71
CA PHE A 161 33.75 28.40 -6.39
C PHE A 161 34.80 28.41 -5.25
N ILE A 162 34.57 27.64 -4.18
CA ILE A 162 35.55 27.49 -3.08
C ILE A 162 36.87 26.92 -3.61
N LEU A 163 36.83 25.87 -4.44
CA LEU A 163 38.04 25.27 -5.02
C LEU A 163 38.81 26.25 -5.90
N GLN A 164 38.09 27.11 -6.64
CA GLN A 164 38.71 28.16 -7.44
C GLN A 164 39.40 29.22 -6.56
N LEU A 165 38.79 29.62 -5.45
CA LEU A 165 39.37 30.55 -4.48
C LEU A 165 40.61 29.96 -3.78
N THR A 166 40.59 28.67 -3.46
CA THR A 166 41.72 27.97 -2.81
C THR A 166 42.78 27.48 -3.80
N LYS A 167 42.68 27.88 -5.08
CA LYS A 167 43.60 27.50 -6.17
C LYS A 167 43.81 25.99 -6.28
N TRP A 168 42.76 25.21 -6.07
CA TRP A 168 42.77 23.74 -6.20
C TRP A 168 43.76 23.05 -5.24
N GLN A 169 43.88 23.56 -4.01
CA GLN A 169 44.71 22.93 -2.98
C GLN A 169 44.20 21.53 -2.59
N ALA A 170 45.13 20.58 -2.46
CA ALA A 170 44.85 19.16 -2.19
C ALA A 170 43.90 18.91 -1.01
N THR A 171 44.12 19.55 0.14
CA THR A 171 43.29 19.39 1.34
C THR A 171 41.86 19.86 1.12
N THR A 172 41.70 21.00 0.47
CA THR A 172 40.38 21.57 0.15
C THR A 172 39.63 20.73 -0.88
N LEU A 173 40.37 20.10 -1.82
CA LEU A 173 39.80 19.18 -2.81
C LEU A 173 39.20 17.94 -2.13
N TRP A 174 39.98 17.27 -1.27
CA TRP A 174 39.50 16.08 -0.55
C TRP A 174 38.30 16.39 0.35
N LEU A 175 38.33 17.52 1.06
CA LEU A 175 37.24 17.91 1.93
C LEU A 175 35.98 18.26 1.13
N ALA A 176 36.12 19.00 0.02
CA ALA A 176 35.01 19.33 -0.86
C ALA A 176 34.37 18.09 -1.49
N THR A 177 35.16 17.15 -2.02
CA THR A 177 34.61 15.94 -2.65
C THR A 177 34.01 14.97 -1.64
N ALA A 178 34.55 14.87 -0.42
CA ALA A 178 33.98 14.08 0.66
C ALA A 178 32.65 14.66 1.17
N LEU A 179 32.56 15.99 1.34
CA LEU A 179 31.31 16.67 1.71
C LEU A 179 30.25 16.50 0.62
N PHE A 180 30.62 16.72 -0.65
CA PHE A 180 29.70 16.57 -1.77
C PHE A 180 29.15 15.13 -1.87
N SER A 181 30.03 14.13 -1.72
CA SER A 181 29.65 12.71 -1.71
C SER A 181 28.67 12.39 -0.57
N SER A 182 28.93 12.91 0.64
CA SER A 182 28.04 12.72 1.80
C SER A 182 26.64 13.31 1.57
N ILE A 183 26.57 14.49 0.94
CA ILE A 183 25.30 15.15 0.61
C ILE A 183 24.53 14.34 -0.43
N ILE A 184 25.19 13.83 -1.48
CA ILE A 184 24.55 12.97 -2.48
C ILE A 184 23.98 11.71 -1.82
N ILE A 185 24.72 11.05 -0.93
CA ILE A 185 24.25 9.87 -0.20
C ILE A 185 22.98 10.20 0.60
N LEU A 186 22.96 11.33 1.30
CA LEU A 186 21.78 11.78 2.04
C LEU A 186 20.57 11.96 1.11
N PHE A 187 20.78 12.53 -0.08
CA PHE A 187 19.69 12.81 -1.02
C PHE A 187 19.16 11.54 -1.68
N ILE A 188 20.04 10.59 -2.00
CA ILE A 188 19.64 9.23 -2.42
C ILE A 188 18.76 8.60 -1.33
N GLY A 189 19.17 8.69 -0.06
CA GLY A 189 18.40 8.20 1.08
C GLY A 189 17.02 8.86 1.23
N VAL A 190 16.92 10.16 1.00
CA VAL A 190 15.64 10.88 0.98
C VAL A 190 14.74 10.39 -0.15
N ILE A 191 15.28 10.20 -1.37
CA ILE A 191 14.49 9.68 -2.49
C ILE A 191 14.00 8.26 -2.21
N TRP A 192 14.81 7.39 -1.59
CA TRP A 192 14.35 6.07 -1.16
C TRP A 192 13.24 6.15 -0.11
N GLY A 193 13.35 7.06 0.86
CA GLY A 193 12.30 7.31 1.85
C GLY A 193 10.99 7.76 1.20
N LEU A 194 11.06 8.64 0.19
CA LEU A 194 9.90 9.05 -0.61
C LEU A 194 9.35 7.88 -1.43
N ALA A 195 10.21 7.08 -2.06
CA ALA A 195 9.78 5.93 -2.86
C ALA A 195 9.02 4.90 -2.01
N LEU A 196 9.45 4.65 -0.76
CA LEU A 196 8.81 3.69 0.14
C LEU A 196 7.48 4.16 0.75
N ASN A 197 7.25 5.48 0.82
CA ASN A 197 6.10 6.06 1.51
C ASN A 197 5.10 6.74 0.57
N ASN A 198 5.53 7.19 -0.60
CA ASN A 198 4.79 8.04 -1.53
C ASN A 198 4.75 7.42 -2.94
N THR A 199 4.66 6.10 -3.02
CA THR A 199 4.46 5.39 -4.27
C THR A 199 3.17 4.58 -4.18
N LYS A 200 2.27 4.84 -5.11
CA LYS A 200 1.11 3.98 -5.31
C LYS A 200 1.46 2.89 -6.34
N PRO A 201 1.11 1.62 -6.08
CA PRO A 201 1.26 0.58 -7.09
C PRO A 201 0.24 0.75 -8.22
N LYS A 202 0.62 0.32 -9.42
CA LYS A 202 -0.17 0.45 -10.65
C LYS A 202 -1.57 -0.18 -10.57
N ASN A 203 -1.73 -1.22 -9.75
CA ASN A 203 -3.01 -1.90 -9.51
C ASN A 203 -3.82 -1.30 -8.34
N SER A 204 -3.60 -0.03 -7.96
CA SER A 204 -4.27 0.62 -6.82
C SER A 204 -5.49 1.47 -7.17
N GLU A 205 -5.90 1.51 -8.45
CA GLU A 205 -6.99 2.37 -8.93
C GLU A 205 -8.37 1.97 -8.40
N ASP A 206 -8.53 0.74 -7.92
CA ASP A 206 -9.82 0.26 -7.46
C ASP A 206 -10.25 0.92 -6.15
N THR A 207 -11.51 1.38 -6.13
CA THR A 207 -12.12 1.94 -4.92
C THR A 207 -12.37 0.83 -3.90
N PRO A 208 -11.79 0.93 -2.69
CA PRO A 208 -12.04 -0.03 -1.62
C PRO A 208 -13.52 -0.03 -1.23
N ILE A 209 -14.09 -1.21 -1.08
CA ILE A 209 -15.45 -1.37 -0.57
C ILE A 209 -15.38 -1.28 0.95
N THR A 210 -15.89 -0.18 1.48
CA THR A 210 -15.83 0.13 2.92
C THR A 210 -17.17 0.00 3.63
N SER A 211 -18.29 -0.02 2.90
CA SER A 211 -19.64 -0.01 3.47
C SER A 211 -20.64 -0.87 2.69
N SER A 212 -21.69 -1.31 3.37
CA SER A 212 -22.81 -2.02 2.75
C SER A 212 -23.55 -1.15 1.72
N GLN A 213 -23.52 0.18 1.92
CA GLN A 213 -24.14 1.13 1.00
C GLN A 213 -23.43 1.18 -0.36
N THR A 214 -22.10 1.08 -0.37
CA THR A 214 -21.31 1.00 -1.61
C THR A 214 -21.71 -0.24 -2.43
N ILE A 215 -21.90 -1.39 -1.77
CA ILE A 215 -22.41 -2.61 -2.42
C ILE A 215 -23.80 -2.38 -3.00
N GLU A 216 -24.74 -1.87 -2.19
CA GLU A 216 -26.13 -1.64 -2.62
C GLU A 216 -26.19 -0.71 -3.85
N GLN A 217 -25.36 0.32 -3.89
CA GLN A 217 -25.24 1.22 -5.03
C GLN A 217 -24.71 0.51 -6.28
N SER A 218 -23.63 -0.26 -6.17
CA SER A 218 -23.07 -1.03 -7.30
C SER A 218 -24.05 -2.06 -7.84
N VAL A 219 -24.72 -2.81 -6.96
CA VAL A 219 -25.74 -3.80 -7.34
C VAL A 219 -26.95 -3.13 -7.99
N THR A 220 -27.42 -1.99 -7.45
CA THR A 220 -28.57 -1.26 -8.01
C THR A 220 -28.24 -0.72 -9.40
N LYS A 221 -27.05 -0.12 -9.58
CA LYS A 221 -26.57 0.36 -10.87
C LYS A 221 -26.53 -0.77 -11.89
N TYR A 222 -26.01 -1.93 -11.50
CA TYR A 222 -25.98 -3.11 -12.35
C TYR A 222 -27.38 -3.61 -12.74
N LYS A 223 -28.31 -3.68 -11.78
CA LYS A 223 -29.69 -4.12 -12.02
C LYS A 223 -30.48 -3.17 -12.93
N GLN A 224 -30.19 -1.86 -12.87
CA GLN A 224 -30.81 -0.86 -13.76
C GLN A 224 -30.37 -1.01 -15.22
N VAL A 225 -29.11 -1.39 -15.45
CA VAL A 225 -28.56 -1.54 -16.81
C VAL A 225 -29.01 -2.88 -17.44
N ASN A 226 -29.17 -3.94 -16.64
CA ASN A 226 -29.53 -5.26 -17.13
C ASN A 226 -30.99 -5.61 -16.77
N LEU A 227 -31.93 -5.52 -17.72
CA LEU A 227 -33.36 -5.78 -17.48
C LEU A 227 -33.68 -7.22 -17.02
N LYS A 228 -32.80 -8.20 -17.29
CA LYS A 228 -32.88 -9.59 -16.79
C LYS A 228 -32.25 -9.78 -15.41
N ALA A 229 -31.70 -8.72 -14.81
CA ALA A 229 -30.95 -8.79 -13.56
C ALA A 229 -31.81 -8.74 -12.28
N ASN A 230 -33.13 -8.56 -12.41
CA ASN A 230 -34.02 -8.51 -11.23
C ASN A 230 -34.06 -9.83 -10.46
N ASP A 231 -33.87 -10.97 -11.13
CA ASP A 231 -33.87 -12.31 -10.51
C ASP A 231 -32.48 -12.78 -10.04
N ILE A 232 -31.46 -11.91 -10.11
CA ILE A 232 -30.09 -12.27 -9.73
C ILE A 232 -29.96 -12.30 -8.20
N GLU A 233 -29.51 -13.45 -7.69
CA GLU A 233 -29.21 -13.65 -6.29
C GLU A 233 -27.87 -12.99 -5.93
N VAL A 234 -27.87 -12.18 -4.87
CA VAL A 234 -26.67 -11.55 -4.33
C VAL A 234 -26.13 -12.45 -3.22
N ILE A 235 -24.90 -12.93 -3.36
CA ILE A 235 -24.29 -13.88 -2.42
C ILE A 235 -23.11 -13.21 -1.70
N PRO A 236 -23.30 -12.79 -0.43
CA PRO A 236 -22.21 -12.35 0.43
C PRO A 236 -21.18 -13.47 0.57
N THR A 237 -19.95 -13.16 0.17
CA THR A 237 -18.79 -14.05 0.19
C THR A 237 -17.70 -13.42 1.02
N GLY A 238 -17.19 -14.16 2.00
CA GLY A 238 -16.05 -13.74 2.80
C GLY A 238 -14.92 -14.75 2.67
N ILE A 239 -13.70 -14.25 2.80
CA ILE A 239 -12.45 -15.00 2.81
C ILE A 239 -11.59 -14.58 4.02
N GLN A 240 -10.88 -15.54 4.60
CA GLN A 240 -9.85 -15.35 5.60
C GLN A 240 -8.61 -16.14 5.17
N ILE A 241 -7.47 -15.46 5.08
CA ILE A 241 -6.18 -16.04 4.73
C ILE A 241 -5.39 -16.25 6.02
N ASP A 242 -5.07 -17.50 6.28
CA ASP A 242 -4.30 -17.93 7.45
C ASP A 242 -2.82 -18.11 7.10
N THR A 243 -2.52 -18.51 5.87
CA THR A 243 -1.16 -18.70 5.37
C THR A 243 -0.96 -18.06 4.00
N MET A 244 0.24 -17.51 3.77
CA MET A 244 0.65 -16.94 2.50
C MET A 244 2.16 -17.12 2.32
N GLU A 245 2.57 -17.75 1.23
CA GLU A 245 3.98 -18.01 0.91
C GLU A 245 4.27 -17.63 -0.54
N LEU A 246 5.34 -16.85 -0.74
CA LEU A 246 5.83 -16.51 -2.08
C LEU A 246 6.80 -17.61 -2.53
N LYS A 247 6.34 -18.53 -3.37
CA LYS A 247 7.16 -19.65 -3.86
C LYS A 247 8.15 -19.22 -4.94
N ASP A 248 7.70 -18.37 -5.84
CA ASP A 248 8.47 -17.88 -6.98
C ASP A 248 8.13 -16.42 -7.26
N SER A 249 8.84 -15.82 -8.21
CA SER A 249 8.61 -14.45 -8.68
C SER A 249 7.23 -14.18 -9.30
N HIS A 250 6.43 -15.23 -9.53
CA HIS A 250 5.12 -15.11 -10.18
C HIS A 250 3.99 -15.91 -9.50
N LYS A 251 4.26 -16.53 -8.35
CA LYS A 251 3.32 -17.46 -7.72
C LYS A 251 3.29 -17.30 -6.20
N VAL A 252 2.09 -17.13 -5.70
CA VAL A 252 1.79 -17.00 -4.27
C VAL A 252 0.88 -18.15 -3.86
N ASP A 253 1.34 -18.96 -2.92
CA ASP A 253 0.52 -19.97 -2.28
C ASP A 253 -0.25 -19.33 -1.13
N ILE A 254 -1.56 -19.56 -1.12
CA ILE A 254 -2.47 -19.04 -0.10
C ILE A 254 -3.32 -20.18 0.46
N GLY A 255 -3.55 -20.12 1.77
CA GLY A 255 -4.41 -21.07 2.47
C GLY A 255 -5.26 -20.38 3.53
N GLY A 256 -6.46 -20.91 3.75
CA GLY A 256 -7.35 -20.41 4.79
C GLY A 256 -8.79 -20.87 4.63
N MET A 257 -9.74 -20.01 4.97
CA MET A 257 -11.17 -20.29 4.91
C MET A 257 -11.90 -19.31 4.00
N ILE A 258 -12.88 -19.79 3.26
CA ILE A 258 -13.78 -18.98 2.44
C ILE A 258 -15.21 -19.44 2.72
N TRP A 259 -16.14 -18.50 2.83
CA TRP A 259 -17.52 -18.78 3.17
C TRP A 259 -18.49 -17.98 2.31
N GLN A 260 -19.69 -18.53 2.15
CA GLN A 260 -20.79 -17.89 1.44
C GLN A 260 -22.06 -17.94 2.27
N ARG A 261 -22.82 -16.85 2.26
CA ARG A 261 -24.11 -16.73 2.93
C ARG A 261 -25.22 -16.76 1.88
N PHE A 262 -25.90 -17.89 1.77
CA PHE A 262 -27.00 -18.06 0.82
C PHE A 262 -28.31 -17.58 1.44
N PRO A 263 -29.07 -16.71 0.78
CA PRO A 263 -30.41 -16.35 1.25
C PRO A 263 -31.33 -17.57 1.16
N ILE A 264 -32.08 -17.85 2.22
CA ILE A 264 -33.01 -19.00 2.24
C ILE A 264 -34.46 -18.55 2.34
N ARG A 265 -35.32 -19.26 1.60
CA ARG A 265 -36.78 -19.11 1.67
C ARG A 265 -37.43 -20.16 2.58
N HIS A 266 -36.78 -21.29 2.75
CA HIS A 266 -37.26 -22.44 3.53
C HIS A 266 -36.19 -22.87 4.54
N CYS A 267 -36.63 -23.30 5.71
CA CYS A 267 -35.78 -23.80 6.79
C CYS A 267 -35.72 -25.33 6.79
N ASP A 268 -35.21 -25.90 5.70
CA ASP A 268 -35.02 -27.34 5.54
C ASP A 268 -33.55 -27.62 5.24
N SER A 269 -32.82 -28.19 6.21
CA SER A 269 -31.38 -28.43 6.11
C SER A 269 -31.01 -29.38 4.97
N ASP A 270 -31.83 -30.40 4.73
CA ASP A 270 -31.49 -31.47 3.79
C ASP A 270 -31.68 -30.99 2.36
N LEU A 271 -32.76 -30.22 2.11
CA LEU A 271 -33.00 -29.56 0.83
C LEU A 271 -31.90 -28.53 0.52
N LEU A 272 -31.48 -27.75 1.51
CA LEU A 272 -30.43 -26.74 1.36
C LEU A 272 -29.06 -27.38 1.10
N HIS A 273 -28.70 -28.41 1.87
CA HIS A 273 -27.46 -29.15 1.68
C HIS A 273 -27.43 -29.78 0.27
N LYS A 274 -28.56 -30.33 -0.17
CA LYS A 274 -28.67 -30.87 -1.52
C LYS A 274 -28.43 -29.79 -2.58
N THR A 275 -29.13 -28.66 -2.48
CA THR A 275 -29.12 -27.56 -3.46
C THR A 275 -27.77 -26.85 -3.55
N TYR A 276 -27.18 -26.50 -2.42
CA TYR A 276 -25.99 -25.63 -2.38
C TYR A 276 -24.67 -26.40 -2.38
N ILE A 277 -24.65 -27.64 -1.88
CA ILE A 277 -23.41 -28.42 -1.74
C ILE A 277 -23.39 -29.56 -2.76
N THR A 278 -24.39 -30.46 -2.77
CA THR A 278 -24.32 -31.68 -3.60
C THR A 278 -24.59 -31.43 -5.08
N GLU A 279 -25.56 -30.55 -5.41
CA GLU A 279 -25.87 -30.18 -6.80
C GLU A 279 -24.85 -29.19 -7.36
N ASN A 280 -23.99 -28.63 -6.50
CA ASN A 280 -22.87 -27.76 -6.89
C ASN A 280 -23.30 -26.61 -7.81
N LYS A 281 -24.54 -26.13 -7.63
CA LYS A 281 -25.16 -25.05 -8.40
C LYS A 281 -24.54 -23.69 -8.11
N TYR A 282 -24.00 -23.54 -6.90
CA TYR A 282 -23.37 -22.33 -6.39
C TYR A 282 -21.92 -22.62 -5.99
N GLY A 283 -21.15 -21.55 -5.80
CA GLY A 283 -19.78 -21.65 -5.35
C GLY A 283 -18.92 -20.49 -5.84
N VAL A 284 -17.67 -20.53 -5.40
CA VAL A 284 -16.61 -19.59 -5.73
C VAL A 284 -15.50 -20.29 -6.49
N MET A 285 -14.90 -19.58 -7.44
CA MET A 285 -13.71 -19.99 -8.18
C MET A 285 -12.65 -18.90 -8.05
N PHE A 286 -11.41 -19.31 -7.84
CA PHE A 286 -10.25 -18.44 -7.88
C PHE A 286 -9.77 -18.31 -9.33
N LYS A 287 -9.78 -17.11 -9.90
CA LYS A 287 -9.16 -16.90 -11.22
C LYS A 287 -7.65 -16.79 -11.10
N ASN A 288 -6.98 -16.97 -12.24
CA ASN A 288 -5.53 -16.90 -12.36
C ASN A 288 -4.81 -17.75 -11.30
N SER A 289 -5.32 -18.97 -11.06
CA SER A 289 -4.82 -19.85 -10.02
C SER A 289 -4.71 -21.29 -10.51
N GLN A 290 -3.90 -22.08 -9.82
CA GLN A 290 -3.75 -23.51 -10.04
C GLN A 290 -3.82 -24.25 -8.70
N ASP A 291 -3.95 -25.58 -8.77
CA ASP A 291 -3.93 -26.48 -7.60
C ASP A 291 -4.94 -26.11 -6.51
N VAL A 292 -6.06 -25.47 -6.90
CA VAL A 292 -7.12 -25.05 -5.97
C VAL A 292 -7.80 -26.26 -5.37
N LYS A 293 -7.61 -26.45 -4.07
CA LYS A 293 -8.30 -27.46 -3.26
C LYS A 293 -9.31 -26.77 -2.37
N MET A 294 -10.51 -27.30 -2.33
CA MET A 294 -11.62 -26.80 -1.54
C MET A 294 -12.21 -27.96 -0.76
N LEU A 295 -12.16 -27.91 0.57
CA LEU A 295 -12.72 -28.91 1.47
C LEU A 295 -13.84 -28.28 2.28
N LEU A 296 -15.01 -28.91 2.32
CA LEU A 296 -16.11 -28.43 3.16
C LEU A 296 -15.68 -28.50 4.63
N HIS A 297 -15.68 -27.35 5.30
CA HIS A 297 -15.31 -27.24 6.71
C HIS A 297 -16.56 -27.31 7.59
N ASP A 298 -17.58 -26.49 7.29
CA ASP A 298 -18.82 -26.43 8.05
C ASP A 298 -19.97 -25.91 7.18
N ALA A 299 -21.22 -26.24 7.56
CA ALA A 299 -22.42 -25.69 6.95
C ALA A 299 -23.54 -25.52 8.00
N GLN A 300 -24.00 -24.29 8.19
CA GLN A 300 -24.94 -23.90 9.25
C GLN A 300 -26.17 -23.18 8.69
N ILE A 301 -27.35 -23.49 9.24
CA ILE A 301 -28.58 -22.79 8.91
C ILE A 301 -28.94 -21.78 10.00
N ASN A 302 -29.25 -20.54 9.61
CA ASN A 302 -29.82 -19.53 10.49
C ASN A 302 -31.20 -19.12 9.97
N CYS A 303 -32.23 -19.67 10.61
CA CYS A 303 -33.62 -19.39 10.27
C CYS A 303 -34.10 -18.00 10.69
N ASN A 304 -33.49 -17.42 11.74
CA ASN A 304 -33.88 -16.09 12.22
C ASN A 304 -33.48 -15.01 11.23
N ASP A 305 -32.23 -15.09 10.75
CA ASP A 305 -31.66 -14.16 9.79
C ASP A 305 -31.82 -14.63 8.33
N LYS A 306 -32.54 -15.74 8.11
CA LYS A 306 -32.87 -16.32 6.81
C LYS A 306 -31.66 -16.53 5.89
N TYR A 307 -30.60 -17.13 6.42
CA TYR A 307 -29.45 -17.53 5.60
C TYR A 307 -28.95 -18.96 5.88
N TYR A 308 -28.28 -19.54 4.88
CA TYR A 308 -27.50 -20.76 4.99
C TYR A 308 -26.03 -20.41 4.76
N LEU A 309 -25.20 -20.64 5.77
CA LEU A 309 -23.77 -20.37 5.76
C LEU A 309 -23.03 -21.65 5.37
N VAL A 310 -22.20 -21.58 4.35
CA VAL A 310 -21.32 -22.69 3.98
C VAL A 310 -19.89 -22.18 3.98
N THR A 311 -19.01 -22.92 4.65
CA THR A 311 -17.60 -22.58 4.83
C THR A 311 -16.73 -23.70 4.27
N TRP A 312 -15.76 -23.33 3.46
CA TRP A 312 -14.74 -24.21 2.92
C TRP A 312 -13.36 -23.81 3.42
N GLN A 313 -12.54 -24.80 3.75
CA GLN A 313 -11.11 -24.63 3.83
C GLN A 313 -10.53 -24.72 2.42
N PHE A 314 -9.62 -23.82 2.08
CA PHE A 314 -8.99 -23.78 0.76
C PHE A 314 -7.48 -23.72 0.84
N ASP A 315 -6.86 -24.29 -0.19
CA ASP A 315 -5.45 -24.11 -0.54
C ASP A 315 -5.39 -23.79 -2.03
N ALA A 316 -4.70 -22.72 -2.43
CA ALA A 316 -4.61 -22.31 -3.82
C ALA A 316 -3.25 -21.68 -4.12
N SER A 317 -2.74 -21.92 -5.32
CA SER A 317 -1.57 -21.20 -5.86
C SER A 317 -2.04 -20.16 -6.86
N VAL A 318 -1.97 -18.88 -6.49
CA VAL A 318 -2.38 -17.76 -7.32
C VAL A 318 -1.19 -17.22 -8.09
N PHE A 319 -1.38 -16.98 -9.39
CA PHE A 319 -0.39 -16.32 -10.23
C PHE A 319 -0.49 -14.80 -10.06
N TYR A 320 0.64 -14.15 -9.85
CA TYR A 320 0.74 -12.69 -9.75
C TYR A 320 2.05 -12.22 -10.36
N GLU A 321 1.99 -11.28 -11.30
CA GLU A 321 3.18 -10.70 -11.92
C GLU A 321 3.71 -9.54 -11.08
N PHE A 322 4.76 -9.80 -10.30
CA PHE A 322 5.44 -8.76 -9.53
C PHE A 322 6.23 -7.83 -10.46
N ASN A 323 6.04 -6.51 -10.32
CA ASN A 323 6.89 -5.55 -11.01
C ASN A 323 8.19 -5.32 -10.22
N TYR A 324 9.27 -5.92 -10.71
CA TYR A 324 10.60 -5.79 -10.09
C TYR A 324 11.41 -4.58 -10.55
N SER A 325 10.88 -3.72 -11.42
CA SER A 325 11.62 -2.54 -11.94
C SER A 325 12.22 -1.70 -10.82
N ARG A 326 11.51 -1.57 -9.69
CA ARG A 326 11.94 -0.77 -8.53
C ARG A 326 12.64 -1.57 -7.43
N PHE A 327 13.01 -2.83 -7.65
CA PHE A 327 13.64 -3.66 -6.63
C PHE A 327 14.87 -2.97 -6.00
N PRO A 328 15.02 -2.92 -4.66
CA PRO A 328 14.20 -3.56 -3.60
C PRO A 328 13.15 -2.66 -2.93
N LEU A 329 12.74 -1.57 -3.59
CA LEU A 329 11.84 -0.54 -3.08
C LEU A 329 10.39 -0.75 -3.56
N GLU A 330 10.01 -1.98 -3.89
CA GLU A 330 8.69 -2.28 -4.45
C GLU A 330 7.57 -2.35 -3.39
N ILE A 331 6.40 -1.92 -3.85
CA ILE A 331 5.11 -1.96 -3.14
C ILE A 331 4.13 -2.54 -4.15
N GLU A 332 3.40 -3.59 -3.77
CA GLU A 332 2.55 -4.36 -4.68
C GLU A 332 1.21 -4.72 -4.01
N TYR A 333 0.19 -5.00 -4.82
CA TYR A 333 -1.08 -5.55 -4.36
C TYR A 333 -1.26 -6.94 -4.95
N ILE A 334 -1.07 -7.98 -4.13
CA ILE A 334 -1.44 -9.34 -4.51
C ILE A 334 -2.96 -9.37 -4.66
N ASP A 335 -3.42 -9.65 -5.87
CA ASP A 335 -4.83 -9.63 -6.22
C ASP A 335 -5.41 -11.05 -6.25
N ILE A 336 -6.32 -11.32 -5.31
CA ILE A 336 -7.02 -12.60 -5.22
C ILE A 336 -8.40 -12.42 -5.86
N HIS A 337 -8.49 -12.88 -7.09
CA HIS A 337 -9.69 -12.74 -7.91
C HIS A 337 -10.68 -13.89 -7.63
N LEU A 338 -11.85 -13.54 -7.11
CA LEU A 338 -12.96 -14.44 -6.82
C LEU A 338 -14.11 -14.23 -7.82
N THR A 339 -14.51 -15.30 -8.50
CA THR A 339 -15.65 -15.29 -9.42
C THR A 339 -16.69 -16.34 -9.03
N ALA A 340 -17.94 -16.12 -9.45
CA ALA A 340 -18.96 -17.15 -9.41
C ALA A 340 -18.50 -18.38 -10.21
N LYS A 341 -18.72 -19.57 -9.64
CA LYS A 341 -18.38 -20.86 -10.27
C LYS A 341 -19.08 -21.09 -11.62
N LYS A 342 -20.27 -20.51 -11.82
CA LYS A 342 -21.05 -20.65 -13.05
C LYS A 342 -21.30 -19.26 -13.68
N ASP A 343 -20.77 -19.05 -14.89
CA ASP A 343 -20.98 -17.82 -15.69
C ASP A 343 -22.32 -17.89 -16.45
N ASP A 344 -23.43 -17.86 -15.69
CA ASP A 344 -24.81 -17.98 -16.21
C ASP A 344 -25.75 -16.92 -15.63
N LEU A 345 -25.19 -15.79 -15.18
CA LEU A 345 -25.90 -14.63 -14.61
C LEU A 345 -26.86 -14.96 -13.45
N SER A 346 -26.80 -16.16 -12.87
CA SER A 346 -27.78 -16.60 -11.87
C SER A 346 -27.53 -15.96 -10.49
N TYR A 347 -26.28 -15.62 -10.20
CA TYR A 347 -25.89 -14.99 -8.95
C TYR A 347 -24.63 -14.14 -9.11
N ILE A 348 -24.43 -13.18 -8.21
CA ILE A 348 -23.24 -12.33 -8.13
C ILE A 348 -22.60 -12.44 -6.75
N LEU A 349 -21.28 -12.27 -6.70
CA LEU A 349 -20.51 -12.26 -5.46
C LEU A 349 -20.36 -10.83 -4.97
N VAL A 350 -20.62 -10.61 -3.68
CA VAL A 350 -20.34 -9.34 -3.00
C VAL A 350 -19.59 -9.65 -1.71
N PRO A 351 -18.73 -8.75 -1.19
CA PRO A 351 -18.03 -9.04 0.05
C PRO A 351 -19.00 -9.13 1.23
N ASP A 352 -18.82 -10.11 2.11
CA ASP A 352 -19.63 -10.26 3.34
C ASP A 352 -19.20 -9.24 4.41
N ILE A 353 -19.50 -7.97 4.16
CA ILE A 353 -19.00 -6.84 4.96
C ILE A 353 -19.35 -7.00 6.45
N ALA A 354 -20.56 -7.49 6.74
CA ALA A 354 -21.06 -7.66 8.09
C ALA A 354 -20.23 -8.61 8.96
N SER A 355 -19.47 -9.53 8.34
CA SER A 355 -18.63 -10.50 9.05
C SER A 355 -17.26 -9.94 9.45
N TYR A 356 -16.87 -8.76 8.95
CA TYR A 356 -15.60 -8.13 9.32
C TYR A 356 -15.80 -6.86 10.14
N LYS A 357 -14.77 -6.53 10.93
CA LYS A 357 -14.71 -5.27 11.68
C LYS A 357 -14.17 -4.14 10.78
N PHE A 358 -14.98 -3.69 9.83
CA PHE A 358 -14.65 -2.58 8.94
C PHE A 358 -14.29 -1.29 9.71
N GLY A 359 -13.47 -0.44 9.10
CA GLY A 359 -12.97 0.82 9.67
C GLY A 359 -11.82 0.68 10.67
N SER A 360 -11.87 -0.30 11.58
CA SER A 360 -10.84 -0.48 12.61
C SER A 360 -9.67 -1.39 12.19
N ASN A 361 -9.91 -2.35 11.29
CA ASN A 361 -8.90 -3.27 10.79
C ASN A 361 -8.58 -2.98 9.31
N ARG A 362 -7.32 -2.64 9.02
CA ARG A 362 -6.79 -2.41 7.67
C ARG A 362 -6.34 -3.68 6.96
N LYS A 363 -6.36 -4.83 7.63
CA LYS A 363 -5.95 -6.15 7.14
C LYS A 363 -7.16 -7.08 7.13
N ILE A 364 -8.19 -6.68 6.37
CA ILE A 364 -9.43 -7.43 6.30
C ILE A 364 -9.17 -8.77 5.61
N GLY A 365 -9.78 -9.83 6.12
CA GLY A 365 -9.63 -11.17 5.56
C GLY A 365 -8.23 -11.78 5.74
N LEU A 366 -7.41 -11.25 6.65
CA LEU A 366 -6.08 -11.80 6.97
C LEU A 366 -6.01 -12.17 8.45
N ASP A 367 -5.35 -13.29 8.77
CA ASP A 367 -4.99 -13.62 10.14
C ASP A 367 -4.04 -12.55 10.75
N LYS A 368 -4.15 -12.34 12.06
CA LYS A 368 -3.35 -11.32 12.77
C LYS A 368 -1.85 -11.65 12.79
N ASN A 369 -1.52 -12.93 12.76
CA ASN A 369 -0.15 -13.44 12.82
C ASN A 369 0.37 -13.83 11.43
N LEU A 370 -0.38 -13.53 10.37
CA LEU A 370 0.05 -13.79 8.99
C LEU A 370 1.40 -13.10 8.73
N PHE A 371 2.38 -13.91 8.37
CA PHE A 371 3.75 -13.50 8.10
C PHE A 371 4.17 -13.97 6.72
N ILE A 372 4.81 -13.08 5.96
CA ILE A 372 5.37 -13.37 4.65
C ILE A 372 6.86 -13.03 4.71
N ALA A 373 7.73 -14.00 4.45
CA ALA A 373 9.17 -13.80 4.55
C ALA A 373 9.65 -12.69 3.60
N GLY A 374 10.37 -11.70 4.13
CA GLY A 374 10.90 -10.57 3.34
C GLY A 374 9.88 -9.50 2.93
N TRP A 375 8.60 -9.64 3.34
CA TRP A 375 7.54 -8.70 3.01
C TRP A 375 6.76 -8.25 4.25
N LYS A 376 6.33 -6.99 4.26
CA LYS A 376 5.42 -6.44 5.28
C LYS A 376 4.06 -6.19 4.65
N ILE A 377 3.03 -6.82 5.19
CA ILE A 377 1.65 -6.53 4.83
C ILE A 377 1.26 -5.18 5.43
N PHE A 378 0.89 -4.23 4.58
CA PHE A 378 0.45 -2.90 5.02
C PHE A 378 -1.07 -2.73 4.93
N ARG A 379 -1.77 -3.46 4.04
CA ARG A 379 -3.21 -3.31 3.85
C ARG A 379 -3.85 -4.55 3.24
N ALA A 380 -5.13 -4.79 3.49
CA ALA A 380 -5.98 -5.66 2.69
C ALA A 380 -7.42 -5.13 2.64
N TYR A 381 -8.03 -5.17 1.46
CA TYR A 381 -9.40 -4.67 1.24
C TYR A 381 -10.08 -5.40 0.09
N PHE A 382 -11.41 -5.37 0.10
CA PHE A 382 -12.21 -5.85 -1.03
C PHE A 382 -12.43 -4.74 -2.04
N ALA A 383 -12.42 -5.10 -3.31
CA ALA A 383 -12.80 -4.27 -4.44
C ALA A 383 -13.77 -5.03 -5.35
N LEU A 384 -14.62 -4.28 -6.04
CA LEU A 384 -15.40 -4.78 -7.16
C LEU A 384 -14.80 -4.13 -8.40
N SER A 385 -14.18 -4.94 -9.24
CA SER A 385 -13.43 -4.47 -10.41
C SER A 385 -14.09 -4.96 -11.69
N PRO A 386 -14.06 -4.19 -12.79
CA PRO A 386 -14.70 -4.58 -14.03
C PRO A 386 -14.29 -5.99 -14.48
N ALA A 387 -15.28 -6.81 -14.83
CA ALA A 387 -15.01 -8.16 -15.29
C ALA A 387 -14.10 -8.13 -16.52
N SER A 388 -13.08 -8.98 -16.50
CA SER A 388 -12.19 -9.18 -17.66
C SER A 388 -12.99 -9.57 -18.89
N ASP A 389 -12.91 -8.77 -19.96
CA ASP A 389 -13.49 -9.12 -21.25
C ASP A 389 -12.61 -10.20 -21.89
N HIS A 390 -13.06 -11.45 -21.78
CA HIS A 390 -12.47 -12.54 -22.55
C HIS A 390 -12.88 -12.24 -23.98
N GLY A 391 -11.97 -11.77 -24.82
CA GLY A 391 -12.20 -11.46 -26.25
C GLY A 391 -12.63 -12.66 -27.12
N THR A 392 -13.21 -13.68 -26.50
CA THR A 392 -13.83 -14.87 -27.05
C THR A 392 -15.16 -15.12 -26.32
N THR A 393 -16.19 -15.49 -27.08
CA THR A 393 -17.47 -15.91 -26.50
C THR A 393 -17.46 -17.38 -26.07
N PHE A 394 -16.30 -18.06 -26.15
CA PHE A 394 -16.16 -19.50 -25.95
C PHE A 394 -17.17 -20.31 -26.78
N GLY A 395 -17.49 -19.82 -27.99
CA GLY A 395 -18.48 -20.42 -28.88
C GLY A 395 -19.94 -20.25 -28.43
N LYS A 396 -20.22 -19.53 -27.34
CA LYS A 396 -21.59 -19.21 -26.90
C LYS A 396 -22.11 -18.00 -27.67
N LYS A 397 -23.41 -18.00 -28.02
CA LYS A 397 -24.10 -16.79 -28.49
C LYS A 397 -24.26 -15.84 -27.29
N GLN A 398 -23.33 -14.93 -27.09
CA GLN A 398 -23.50 -13.87 -26.09
C GLN A 398 -24.32 -12.73 -26.68
N ASN A 399 -25.25 -12.21 -25.90
CA ASN A 399 -25.81 -10.88 -26.14
C ASN A 399 -24.73 -9.88 -25.74
N PHE A 400 -24.17 -9.17 -26.71
CA PHE A 400 -23.19 -8.09 -26.50
C PHE A 400 -23.73 -6.94 -25.62
N ASP A 401 -25.06 -6.87 -25.43
CA ASP A 401 -25.73 -5.85 -24.62
C ASP A 401 -25.70 -6.13 -23.10
N ASN A 402 -25.37 -7.36 -22.67
CA ASN A 402 -25.33 -7.69 -21.24
C ASN A 402 -23.98 -7.29 -20.64
N HIS A 403 -23.98 -6.19 -19.89
CA HIS A 403 -22.83 -5.80 -19.09
C HIS A 403 -22.62 -6.85 -18.00
N LYS A 404 -21.39 -7.36 -17.82
CA LYS A 404 -21.05 -8.26 -16.71
C LYS A 404 -20.99 -7.47 -15.40
N PHE A 405 -21.37 -8.11 -14.29
CA PHE A 405 -21.16 -7.52 -12.97
C PHE A 405 -19.67 -7.50 -12.65
N ASP A 406 -19.26 -6.49 -11.90
CA ASP A 406 -17.89 -6.38 -11.42
C ASP A 406 -17.52 -7.62 -10.59
N GLU A 407 -16.29 -8.12 -10.79
CA GLU A 407 -15.80 -9.32 -10.15
C GLU A 407 -15.26 -8.99 -8.75
N LEU A 408 -15.28 -9.95 -7.83
CA LEU A 408 -14.89 -9.71 -6.44
C LEU A 408 -13.38 -9.92 -6.28
N HIS A 409 -12.67 -8.88 -5.87
CA HIS A 409 -11.23 -8.90 -5.65
C HIS A 409 -10.92 -8.71 -4.17
N LEU A 410 -10.07 -9.57 -3.59
CA LEU A 410 -9.38 -9.28 -2.34
C LEU A 410 -7.96 -8.83 -2.67
N LYS A 411 -7.68 -7.55 -2.42
CA LYS A 411 -6.35 -6.98 -2.64
C LYS A 411 -5.55 -6.99 -1.35
N VAL A 412 -4.38 -7.62 -1.37
CA VAL A 412 -3.43 -7.68 -0.25
C VAL A 412 -2.19 -6.86 -0.58
N GLY A 413 -2.08 -5.71 0.06
CA GLY A 413 -0.96 -4.78 -0.07
C GLY A 413 0.26 -5.25 0.70
N VAL A 414 1.33 -5.52 -0.04
CA VAL A 414 2.63 -5.95 0.48
C VAL A 414 3.71 -4.94 0.10
N LYS A 415 4.67 -4.72 1.00
CA LYS A 415 5.87 -3.93 0.73
C LYS A 415 7.12 -4.69 1.13
N ARG A 416 8.18 -4.61 0.34
CA ARG A 416 9.42 -5.35 0.64
C ARG A 416 10.06 -4.81 1.92
N VAL A 417 10.66 -5.71 2.70
CA VAL A 417 11.57 -5.32 3.79
C VAL A 417 12.88 -4.84 3.16
N PHE A 418 12.92 -3.55 2.84
CA PHE A 418 14.01 -2.91 2.10
C PHE A 418 15.40 -3.18 2.70
N LEU A 419 15.54 -3.07 4.03
CA LEU A 419 16.86 -3.10 4.68
C LEU A 419 17.58 -4.44 4.45
N ASP A 420 16.86 -5.56 4.52
CA ASP A 420 17.44 -6.90 4.35
C ASP A 420 17.90 -7.12 2.91
N ALA A 421 17.05 -6.76 1.95
CA ALA A 421 17.35 -6.85 0.52
C ALA A 421 18.49 -5.89 0.13
N PHE A 422 18.56 -4.72 0.76
CA PHE A 422 19.62 -3.74 0.57
C PHE A 422 20.97 -4.24 1.07
N ILE A 423 21.04 -4.70 2.32
CA ILE A 423 22.28 -5.20 2.93
C ILE A 423 22.79 -6.42 2.15
N SER A 424 21.91 -7.37 1.82
CA SER A 424 22.30 -8.60 1.14
C SER A 424 22.92 -8.34 -0.23
N ASN A 425 22.37 -7.38 -1.00
CA ASN A 425 22.78 -7.16 -2.38
C ASN A 425 23.77 -6.02 -2.57
N LEU A 426 23.76 -4.97 -1.74
CA LEU A 426 24.62 -3.80 -1.91
C LEU A 426 25.98 -3.95 -1.20
N THR A 427 26.06 -4.74 -0.13
CA THR A 427 27.32 -4.91 0.64
C THR A 427 28.49 -5.36 -0.26
N PRO A 428 28.35 -6.35 -1.15
CA PRO A 428 29.45 -6.72 -2.05
C PRO A 428 29.90 -5.57 -2.96
N LEU A 429 28.96 -4.75 -3.46
CA LEU A 429 29.26 -3.62 -4.34
C LEU A 429 29.98 -2.51 -3.58
N ILE A 430 29.56 -2.20 -2.35
CA ILE A 430 30.23 -1.22 -1.49
C ILE A 430 31.67 -1.67 -1.21
N VAL A 431 31.86 -2.93 -0.84
CA VAL A 431 33.19 -3.50 -0.58
C VAL A 431 34.08 -3.40 -1.82
N VAL A 432 33.57 -3.78 -2.99
CA VAL A 432 34.30 -3.67 -4.26
C VAL A 432 34.63 -2.21 -4.58
N ALA A 433 33.69 -1.28 -4.40
CA ALA A 433 33.92 0.14 -4.62
C ALA A 433 35.02 0.70 -3.70
N ILE A 434 35.07 0.28 -2.43
CA ILE A 434 36.13 0.68 -1.48
C ILE A 434 37.48 0.07 -1.89
N ILE A 435 37.51 -1.20 -2.31
CA ILE A 435 38.74 -1.87 -2.76
C ILE A 435 39.28 -1.21 -4.04
N LEU A 436 38.42 -0.93 -5.02
CA LEU A 436 38.80 -0.23 -6.25
C LEU A 436 39.33 1.17 -5.95
N PHE A 437 38.69 1.90 -5.04
CA PHE A 437 39.22 3.18 -4.57
C PHE A 437 40.60 3.02 -3.92
N SER A 438 40.79 2.00 -3.08
CA SER A 438 42.08 1.72 -2.44
C SER A 438 43.17 1.42 -3.47
N ILE A 439 42.83 0.73 -4.57
CA ILE A 439 43.74 0.50 -5.70
C ILE A 439 44.18 1.83 -6.35
N THR A 440 43.29 2.82 -6.46
CA THR A 440 43.67 4.15 -6.96
C THR A 440 44.64 4.91 -6.02
N LEU A 441 44.65 4.57 -4.74
CA LEU A 441 45.57 5.19 -3.77
C LEU A 441 46.98 4.61 -3.83
N LEU A 442 47.15 3.43 -4.43
CA LEU A 442 48.42 2.75 -4.55
C LEU A 442 49.47 3.60 -5.31
N PRO A 443 50.76 3.47 -4.96
CA PRO A 443 51.84 4.15 -5.67
C PRO A 443 52.05 3.59 -7.09
N LYS A 444 52.66 4.40 -7.96
CA LYS A 444 52.75 4.16 -9.41
C LYS A 444 53.72 3.05 -9.83
N ASP A 445 54.56 2.60 -8.91
CA ASP A 445 55.60 1.59 -9.09
C ASP A 445 55.09 0.15 -8.94
N ILE A 446 53.79 -0.02 -8.64
CA ILE A 446 53.19 -1.35 -8.52
C ILE A 446 52.97 -1.99 -9.88
N ASP A 447 53.33 -3.27 -9.97
CA ASP A 447 53.13 -4.09 -11.16
C ASP A 447 51.67 -4.07 -11.64
N ILE A 448 51.49 -3.75 -12.92
CA ILE A 448 50.19 -3.76 -13.61
C ILE A 448 49.51 -5.11 -13.45
N SER A 449 50.28 -6.21 -13.53
CA SER A 449 49.78 -7.57 -13.36
C SER A 449 49.08 -7.77 -12.02
N ARG A 450 49.55 -7.10 -10.96
CA ARG A 450 48.94 -7.14 -9.63
C ARG A 450 47.62 -6.36 -9.58
N ILE A 451 47.60 -5.17 -10.19
CA ILE A 451 46.38 -4.34 -10.30
C ILE A 451 45.31 -5.08 -11.11
N LEU A 452 45.71 -5.67 -12.25
CA LEU A 452 44.83 -6.45 -13.10
C LEU A 452 44.30 -7.68 -12.36
N GLY A 453 45.16 -8.42 -11.65
CA GLY A 453 44.75 -9.57 -10.83
C GLY A 453 43.71 -9.20 -9.76
N LEU A 454 43.87 -8.05 -9.09
CA LEU A 454 42.87 -7.54 -8.14
C LEU A 454 41.55 -7.17 -8.84
N CYS A 455 41.61 -6.50 -9.99
CA CYS A 455 40.41 -6.10 -10.72
C CYS A 455 39.64 -7.30 -11.28
N VAL A 456 40.34 -8.32 -11.79
CA VAL A 456 39.73 -9.59 -12.23
C VAL A 456 39.07 -10.32 -11.05
N SER A 457 39.73 -10.34 -9.89
CA SER A 457 39.16 -10.93 -8.67
C SER A 457 37.88 -10.22 -8.24
N MET A 458 37.90 -8.88 -8.22
CA MET A 458 36.71 -8.08 -7.91
C MET A 458 35.61 -8.24 -8.95
N PHE A 459 35.96 -8.33 -10.24
CA PHE A 459 35.00 -8.58 -11.31
C PHE A 459 34.24 -9.90 -11.10
N LEU A 460 34.93 -10.98 -10.76
CA LEU A 460 34.29 -12.26 -10.42
C LEU A 460 33.32 -12.13 -9.25
N VAL A 461 33.71 -11.43 -8.18
CA VAL A 461 32.83 -11.17 -7.02
C VAL A 461 31.54 -10.45 -7.45
N VAL A 462 31.67 -9.39 -8.27
CA VAL A 462 30.52 -8.62 -8.75
C VAL A 462 29.64 -9.46 -9.68
N VAL A 463 30.22 -10.25 -10.59
CA VAL A 463 29.48 -11.14 -11.49
C VAL A 463 28.71 -12.22 -10.73
N PHE A 464 29.32 -12.87 -9.72
CA PHE A 464 28.61 -13.86 -8.92
C PHE A 464 27.49 -13.24 -8.09
N SER A 465 27.72 -12.06 -7.52
CA SER A 465 26.68 -11.31 -6.81
C SER A 465 25.53 -10.94 -7.75
N HIS A 466 25.83 -10.48 -8.96
CA HIS A 466 24.83 -10.13 -9.97
C HIS A 466 24.03 -11.35 -10.46
N LEU A 467 24.71 -12.49 -10.66
CA LEU A 467 24.05 -13.74 -11.03
C LEU A 467 23.12 -14.24 -9.92
N ALA A 468 23.52 -14.10 -8.65
CA ALA A 468 22.72 -14.53 -7.51
C ALA A 468 21.38 -13.76 -7.43
N ILE A 469 21.39 -12.44 -7.62
CA ILE A 469 20.15 -11.65 -7.61
C ILE A 469 19.24 -11.98 -8.81
N ARG A 470 19.80 -12.15 -10.01
CA ARG A 470 19.05 -12.53 -11.22
C ARG A 470 18.42 -13.93 -11.13
N ARG A 471 19.01 -14.84 -10.37
CA ARG A 471 18.41 -16.17 -10.10
C ARG A 471 17.18 -16.08 -9.18
N ASN A 472 17.18 -15.13 -8.25
CA ASN A 472 16.08 -14.96 -7.29
C ASN A 472 14.94 -14.09 -7.85
N ILE A 473 15.27 -13.19 -8.78
CA ILE A 473 14.33 -12.28 -9.44
C ILE A 473 14.27 -12.68 -10.91
N ALA A 474 13.36 -13.60 -11.25
CA ALA A 474 13.16 -14.04 -12.64
C ALA A 474 12.35 -12.99 -13.44
N ALA A 475 12.77 -11.73 -13.40
CA ALA A 475 12.17 -10.67 -14.21
C ALA A 475 12.83 -10.65 -15.59
N GLY A 476 12.04 -10.52 -16.66
CA GLY A 476 12.57 -10.27 -18.02
C GLY A 476 13.14 -8.84 -18.18
N GLU A 477 12.88 -7.96 -17.22
CA GLU A 477 13.20 -6.53 -17.29
C GLU A 477 14.48 -6.18 -16.50
N LEU A 478 15.00 -4.98 -16.71
CA LEU A 478 16.08 -4.40 -15.91
C LEU A 478 15.50 -3.85 -14.61
N PHE A 479 16.10 -4.19 -13.47
CA PHE A 479 15.68 -3.65 -12.17
C PHE A 479 16.63 -2.59 -11.63
N TYR A 480 16.14 -1.71 -10.76
CA TYR A 480 16.86 -0.54 -10.24
C TYR A 480 18.27 -0.86 -9.70
N LEU A 481 18.43 -1.92 -8.90
CA LEU A 481 19.74 -2.30 -8.34
C LEU A 481 20.72 -2.82 -9.42
N GLU A 482 20.23 -3.32 -10.56
CA GLU A 482 21.07 -3.78 -11.68
C GLU A 482 21.96 -2.66 -12.23
N TYR A 483 21.46 -1.42 -12.24
CA TYR A 483 22.25 -0.26 -12.65
C TYR A 483 23.45 0.02 -11.74
N PHE A 484 23.39 -0.37 -10.46
CA PHE A 484 24.53 -0.23 -9.55
C PHE A 484 25.64 -1.21 -9.94
N TYR A 485 25.29 -2.43 -10.35
CA TYR A 485 26.25 -3.37 -10.91
C TYR A 485 26.89 -2.80 -12.18
N PHE A 486 26.11 -2.20 -13.08
CA PHE A 486 26.65 -1.55 -14.28
C PHE A 486 27.59 -0.38 -13.96
N ALA A 487 27.28 0.43 -12.95
CA ALA A 487 28.18 1.50 -12.50
C ALA A 487 29.51 0.93 -11.97
N ILE A 488 29.48 -0.16 -11.19
CA ILE A 488 30.68 -0.82 -10.69
C ILE A 488 31.47 -1.50 -11.82
N TYR A 489 30.81 -2.11 -12.81
CA TYR A 489 31.51 -2.63 -14.00
C TYR A 489 32.22 -1.53 -14.77
N GLY A 490 31.62 -0.35 -14.90
CA GLY A 490 32.27 0.82 -15.45
C GLY A 490 33.57 1.16 -14.69
N LEU A 491 33.53 1.17 -13.36
CA LEU A 491 34.73 1.40 -12.54
C LEU A 491 35.78 0.29 -12.67
N LEU A 492 35.36 -0.97 -12.75
CA LEU A 492 36.25 -2.12 -12.97
C LEU A 492 37.01 -2.03 -14.29
N ILE A 493 36.49 -1.32 -15.28
CA ILE A 493 37.19 -1.04 -16.54
C ILE A 493 38.05 0.22 -16.41
N LEU A 494 37.50 1.30 -15.81
CA LEU A 494 38.19 2.59 -15.71
C LEU A 494 39.47 2.54 -14.85
N VAL A 495 39.46 1.80 -13.73
CA VAL A 495 40.60 1.73 -12.81
C VAL A 495 41.84 1.08 -13.47
N PRO A 496 41.74 -0.11 -14.11
CA PRO A 496 42.85 -0.67 -14.89
C PRO A 496 43.32 0.22 -16.04
N VAL A 497 42.40 0.91 -16.73
CA VAL A 497 42.76 1.79 -17.86
C VAL A 497 43.69 2.92 -17.40
N ASP A 498 43.46 3.50 -16.21
CA ASP A 498 44.40 4.49 -15.67
C ASP A 498 45.77 3.86 -15.34
N ALA A 499 45.79 2.64 -14.78
CA ALA A 499 47.04 1.92 -14.52
C ALA A 499 47.84 1.65 -15.81
N PHE A 500 47.16 1.21 -16.88
CA PHE A 500 47.79 1.03 -18.20
C PHE A 500 48.31 2.34 -18.78
N ARG A 501 47.55 3.44 -18.65
CA ARG A 501 47.99 4.77 -19.10
C ARG A 501 49.27 5.19 -18.40
N VAL A 502 49.34 5.02 -17.07
CA VAL A 502 50.53 5.34 -16.27
C VAL A 502 51.73 4.50 -16.73
N ALA A 503 51.54 3.19 -16.94
CA ALA A 503 52.60 2.30 -17.38
C ALA A 503 53.10 2.55 -18.81
N LEU A 504 52.20 2.90 -19.73
CA LEU A 504 52.52 3.20 -21.13
C LEU A 504 53.01 4.65 -21.33
N ASN A 505 53.14 5.43 -20.25
CA ASN A 505 53.54 6.85 -20.28
C ASN A 505 52.69 7.71 -21.24
N ILE A 506 51.39 7.41 -21.36
CA ILE A 506 50.49 8.17 -22.23
C ILE A 506 50.18 9.52 -21.56
N PRO A 507 50.55 10.67 -22.18
CA PRO A 507 50.37 11.97 -21.57
C PRO A 507 48.89 12.36 -21.53
N SER A 508 48.39 12.77 -20.36
CA SER A 508 47.05 13.34 -20.21
C SER A 508 47.06 14.51 -19.24
N LYS A 509 46.57 15.68 -19.67
CA LYS A 509 46.58 16.91 -18.85
C LYS A 509 45.71 16.80 -17.59
N THR A 510 44.59 16.08 -17.68
CA THR A 510 43.61 15.92 -16.60
C THR A 510 44.00 14.82 -15.59
N LEU A 511 44.41 13.62 -16.05
CA LEU A 511 44.80 12.54 -15.13
C LEU A 511 46.25 12.66 -14.61
N SER A 512 47.09 13.50 -15.23
CA SER A 512 48.44 13.81 -14.73
C SER A 512 48.48 14.98 -13.73
N TYR A 513 47.38 15.70 -13.52
CA TYR A 513 47.35 16.90 -12.67
C TYR A 513 47.68 16.56 -11.20
N GLN A 514 48.73 17.19 -10.64
CA GLN A 514 49.21 17.01 -9.26
C GLN A 514 49.22 15.53 -8.81
N ASN A 515 49.97 14.67 -9.50
CA ASN A 515 50.04 13.22 -9.21
C ASN A 515 48.70 12.46 -9.31
N GLY A 516 47.75 12.98 -10.09
CA GLY A 516 46.45 12.36 -10.29
C GLY A 516 45.48 12.62 -9.14
N ILE A 517 45.73 13.61 -8.28
CA ILE A 517 44.85 13.88 -7.13
C ILE A 517 43.40 14.15 -7.55
N LEU A 518 43.21 14.76 -8.72
CA LEU A 518 41.90 15.06 -9.28
C LEU A 518 41.10 13.78 -9.56
N TYR A 519 41.72 12.76 -10.17
CA TYR A 519 41.03 11.51 -10.49
C TYR A 519 40.66 10.75 -9.20
N LYS A 520 41.57 10.74 -8.22
CA LYS A 520 41.36 10.11 -6.91
C LYS A 520 40.22 10.79 -6.15
N ALA A 521 40.21 12.11 -6.11
CA ALA A 521 39.20 12.89 -5.41
C ALA A 521 37.81 12.81 -6.08
N LEU A 522 37.76 12.69 -7.41
CA LEU A 522 36.50 12.59 -8.17
C LEU A 522 35.87 11.19 -8.15
N TYR A 523 36.59 10.15 -7.73
CA TYR A 523 36.11 8.77 -7.73
C TYR A 523 34.73 8.60 -7.06
N TRP A 524 34.58 9.07 -5.82
CA TRP A 524 33.33 8.95 -5.07
C TRP A 524 32.22 9.85 -5.62
N PRO A 525 32.45 11.15 -5.88
CA PRO A 525 31.48 12.01 -6.52
C PRO A 525 30.91 11.46 -7.82
N THR A 526 31.75 10.91 -8.71
CA THR A 526 31.30 10.43 -10.02
C THR A 526 30.45 9.17 -9.91
N LEU A 527 30.87 8.20 -9.09
CA LEU A 527 30.09 6.99 -8.81
C LEU A 527 28.74 7.34 -8.19
N LEU A 528 28.74 8.18 -7.15
CA LEU A 528 27.52 8.57 -6.43
C LEU A 528 26.61 9.44 -7.29
N LEU A 529 27.15 10.33 -8.13
CA LEU A 529 26.37 11.13 -9.07
C LEU A 529 25.71 10.24 -10.13
N ALA A 530 26.43 9.25 -10.67
CA ALA A 530 25.84 8.29 -11.61
C ALA A 530 24.67 7.54 -10.98
N ILE A 531 24.87 7.03 -9.75
CA ILE A 531 23.81 6.38 -8.97
C ILE A 531 22.64 7.34 -8.73
N TYR A 532 22.90 8.57 -8.28
CA TYR A 532 21.87 9.57 -8.05
C TYR A 532 21.05 9.87 -9.31
N LEU A 533 21.68 10.03 -10.47
CA LEU A 533 20.99 10.27 -11.73
C LEU A 533 20.09 9.09 -12.12
N ILE A 534 20.55 7.85 -11.89
CA ILE A 534 19.73 6.65 -12.06
C ILE A 534 18.55 6.66 -11.08
N THR A 535 18.78 6.98 -9.81
CA THR A 535 17.72 7.09 -8.79
C THR A 535 16.67 8.14 -9.18
N VAL A 536 17.09 9.31 -9.66
CA VAL A 536 16.17 10.33 -10.16
C VAL A 536 15.38 9.82 -11.36
N LYS A 537 16.04 9.19 -12.35
CA LYS A 537 15.36 8.66 -13.55
C LYS A 537 14.28 7.63 -13.21
N GLU A 538 14.51 6.77 -12.24
CA GLU A 538 13.60 5.68 -11.88
C GLU A 538 12.41 6.12 -11.02
N PHE A 539 12.61 7.15 -10.17
CA PHE A 539 11.62 7.58 -9.17
C PHE A 539 11.00 8.95 -9.41
N TYR A 540 11.46 9.71 -10.41
CA TYR A 540 10.74 10.88 -10.92
C TYR A 540 9.48 10.43 -11.67
#